data_AF-A0A7C6HPW3-F1
#
_entry.id   AF-A0A7C6HPW3-F1
#
_cell.length_a   1.000
_cell.length_b   1.000
_cell.length_c   1.000
_cell.angle_alpha   90.00
_cell.angle_beta   90.00
_cell.angle_gamma   90.00
#
_symmetry.space_group_name_H-M   'P 1'
#
loop_
_entity.id
_entity.type
_entity.pdbx_description
1 polymer ?
#
loop_
_entity_poly.entity_id
_entity_poly.type
_entity_poly.pdbx_seq_one_letter_code
_entity_poly.pdbx_strand_id
1 'polypeptide(L)'
;MSFRIPSRVAHWVGGEDLDTVVFLRSVPGGQNYVLSGSGALIWCVAAEGAEDVPAELAEMFSVPVEEIRRDVLDHLDELVSKGLLEPHRDTGKH
;
A
#
# COMPACT_ATOMS: atom_id res chain seq x y z
N MET A 1 8.42 7.79 -3.95
CA MET A 1 7.13 8.50 -3.93
C MET A 1 6.33 7.89 -2.79
N SER A 2 5.98 8.69 -1.78
CA SER A 2 5.21 8.21 -0.62
C SER A 2 3.71 8.15 -0.90
N PHE A 3 3.00 7.33 -0.13
CA PHE A 3 1.55 7.20 -0.18
C PHE A 3 0.97 7.51 1.20
N ARG A 4 -0.35 7.74 1.23
CA ARG A 4 -1.11 7.80 2.48
C ARG A 4 -2.47 7.19 2.31
N ILE A 5 -3.10 6.83 3.43
CA ILE A 5 -4.47 6.36 3.47
C ILE A 5 -5.42 7.56 3.29
N PRO A 6 -6.32 7.55 2.29
CA PRO A 6 -7.33 8.60 2.15
C PRO A 6 -8.25 8.63 3.39
N SER A 7 -8.67 9.82 3.81
CA SER A 7 -9.55 9.99 4.98
C SER A 7 -10.91 9.27 4.87
N ARG A 8 -11.29 8.89 3.65
CA ARG A 8 -12.52 8.16 3.33
C ARG A 8 -12.31 6.65 3.25
N VAL A 9 -11.19 6.11 3.71
CA VAL A 9 -10.92 4.67 3.75
C VAL A 9 -10.85 4.21 5.20
N ALA A 10 -11.82 3.40 5.61
CA ALA A 10 -11.73 2.62 6.84
C ALA A 10 -10.90 1.36 6.57
N HIS A 11 -10.03 1.00 7.50
CA HIS A 11 -9.15 -0.16 7.37
C HIS A 11 -9.02 -0.95 8.68
N TRP A 12 -8.71 -2.23 8.56
CA TRP A 12 -8.27 -3.08 9.66
C TRP A 12 -7.18 -4.02 9.13
N VAL A 13 -6.11 -4.18 9.89
CA VAL A 13 -4.98 -5.06 9.57
C VAL A 13 -4.97 -6.19 10.60
N GLY A 14 -4.78 -7.42 10.15
CA GLY A 14 -4.58 -8.58 11.00
C GLY A 14 -3.64 -9.61 10.36
N GLY A 15 -3.27 -10.62 11.13
CA GLY A 15 -2.20 -11.54 10.74
C GLY A 15 -0.81 -10.91 10.87
N GLU A 16 0.23 -11.70 10.56
CA GLU A 16 1.64 -11.28 10.62
C GLU A 16 2.36 -11.79 9.36
N ASP A 17 3.37 -11.06 8.89
CA ASP A 17 4.19 -11.39 7.73
C ASP A 17 3.39 -11.84 6.48
N LEU A 18 3.63 -13.07 5.99
CA LEU A 18 2.99 -13.60 4.79
C LEU A 18 1.49 -13.92 4.99
N ASP A 19 1.03 -14.00 6.24
CA ASP A 19 -0.37 -14.22 6.59
C ASP A 19 -1.11 -12.89 6.85
N THR A 20 -0.46 -11.74 6.61
CA THR A 20 -1.11 -10.43 6.74
C THR A 20 -2.33 -10.33 5.81
N VAL A 21 -3.43 -9.85 6.38
CA VAL A 21 -4.68 -9.54 5.68
C VAL A 21 -5.11 -8.12 6.05
N VAL A 22 -5.49 -7.35 5.03
CA VAL A 22 -6.03 -6.01 5.19
C VAL A 22 -7.46 -5.96 4.69
N PHE A 23 -8.38 -5.56 5.55
CA PHE A 23 -9.77 -5.29 5.20
C PHE A 23 -9.94 -3.79 5.01
N LEU A 24 -10.41 -3.39 3.83
CA LEU A 24 -10.56 -1.99 3.43
C LEU A 24 -12.01 -1.69 3.05
N ARG A 25 -12.49 -0.50 3.36
CA ARG A 25 -13.80 -0.03 2.93
C ARG A 25 -13.82 1.48 2.70
N SER A 26 -14.34 1.91 1.56
CA SER A 26 -14.62 3.33 1.32
C SER A 26 -15.84 3.78 2.13
N VAL A 27 -15.73 4.91 2.84
CA VAL A 27 -16.77 5.44 3.72
C VAL A 27 -17.28 6.83 3.29
N PRO A 28 -18.61 7.09 3.37
CA PRO A 28 -19.66 6.14 3.73
C PRO A 28 -20.05 5.19 2.58
N GLY A 29 -20.42 3.94 2.94
CA GLY A 29 -21.23 3.05 2.09
C GLY A 29 -20.57 2.44 0.85
N GLY A 30 -19.25 2.54 0.68
CA GLY A 30 -18.54 2.06 -0.50
C GLY A 30 -18.17 0.57 -0.47
N GLN A 31 -17.47 0.15 -1.52
CA GLN A 31 -17.03 -1.23 -1.75
C GLN A 31 -16.06 -1.69 -0.64
N ASN A 32 -16.20 -2.96 -0.25
CA ASN A 32 -15.24 -3.64 0.62
C ASN A 32 -14.17 -4.30 -0.25
N TYR A 33 -12.93 -4.22 0.19
CA TYR A 33 -11.80 -4.94 -0.39
C TYR A 33 -11.11 -5.75 0.69
N VAL A 34 -10.57 -6.89 0.29
CA VAL A 34 -9.70 -7.71 1.14
C VAL A 34 -8.41 -7.90 0.36
N LEU A 35 -7.30 -7.48 0.96
CA LEU A 35 -5.95 -7.74 0.47
C LEU A 35 -5.35 -8.84 1.34
N SER A 36 -4.57 -9.73 0.74
CA SER A 36 -3.86 -10.81 1.42
C SER A 36 -2.47 -11.01 0.83
N GLY A 37 -1.58 -11.63 1.61
CA GLY A 37 -0.21 -11.92 1.18
C GLY A 37 0.54 -10.66 0.77
N SER A 38 1.21 -10.69 -0.39
CA SER A 38 2.02 -9.56 -0.86
C SER A 38 1.21 -8.27 -1.08
N GLY A 39 -0.04 -8.35 -1.53
CA GLY A 39 -0.89 -7.16 -1.72
C GLY A 39 -1.23 -6.46 -0.40
N ALA A 40 -1.39 -7.22 0.68
CA ALA A 40 -1.58 -6.69 2.02
C ALA A 40 -0.30 -5.99 2.53
N LEU A 41 0.86 -6.62 2.37
CA LEU A 41 2.15 -6.05 2.77
C LEU A 41 2.50 -4.78 1.99
N ILE A 42 2.29 -4.78 0.66
CA ILE A 42 2.46 -3.58 -0.18
C ILE A 42 1.61 -2.43 0.34
N TRP A 43 0.35 -2.69 0.68
CA TRP A 43 -0.53 -1.65 1.23
C TRP A 43 -0.04 -1.14 2.60
N CYS A 44 0.38 -2.03 3.50
CA CYS A 44 0.89 -1.64 4.83
C CYS A 44 2.12 -0.75 4.73
N VAL A 45 3.15 -1.17 3.99
CA VAL A 45 4.39 -0.40 3.80
C VAL A 45 4.08 0.97 3.17
N ALA A 46 3.22 1.00 2.16
CA ALA A 46 2.80 2.26 1.55
C ALA A 46 2.02 3.17 2.51
N ALA A 47 1.13 2.59 3.33
CA ALA A 47 0.31 3.30 4.30
C ALA A 47 1.11 3.87 5.47
N GLU A 48 2.23 3.24 5.83
CA GLU A 48 3.21 3.73 6.81
C GLU A 48 4.02 4.93 6.30
N GLY A 49 3.90 5.24 5.00
CA GLY A 49 4.49 6.42 4.39
C GLY A 49 5.89 6.19 3.82
N ALA A 50 6.27 4.95 3.56
CA ALA A 50 7.53 4.57 2.92
C ALA A 50 7.86 5.44 1.70
N GLU A 51 9.10 5.94 1.63
CA GLU A 51 9.54 6.80 0.52
C GLU A 51 9.72 6.01 -0.79
N ASP A 52 10.14 4.74 -0.71
CA ASP A 52 10.29 3.81 -1.84
C ASP A 52 9.80 2.41 -1.43
N VAL A 53 8.50 2.19 -1.60
CA VAL A 53 7.81 0.92 -1.25
C VAL A 53 8.48 -0.30 -1.91
N PRO A 54 8.81 -0.31 -3.23
CA PRO A 54 9.61 -1.38 -3.82
C PRO A 54 10.91 -1.69 -3.09
N ALA A 55 11.70 -0.67 -2.72
CA ALA A 55 12.99 -0.87 -2.07
C ALA A 55 12.81 -1.49 -0.67
N GLU A 56 11.83 -1.02 0.09
CA GLU A 56 11.55 -1.52 1.44
C GLU A 56 11.05 -2.97 1.44
N LEU A 57 10.17 -3.34 0.49
CA LEU A 57 9.75 -4.73 0.32
C LEU A 57 10.90 -5.62 -0.16
N ALA A 58 11.77 -5.12 -1.05
CA ALA A 58 12.92 -5.87 -1.54
C ALA A 58 13.90 -6.20 -0.41
N GLU A 59 14.12 -5.26 0.50
CA GLU A 59 14.91 -5.48 1.72
C GLU A 59 14.23 -6.53 2.63
N MET A 60 12.92 -6.38 2.89
CA MET A 60 12.14 -7.30 3.72
C MET A 60 12.19 -8.74 3.21
N PHE A 61 12.14 -8.96 1.90
CA PHE A 61 12.19 -10.28 1.27
C PHE A 61 13.59 -10.73 0.89
N SER A 62 14.63 -9.90 1.11
CA SER A 62 16.01 -10.17 0.69
C SER A 62 16.14 -10.53 -0.80
N VAL A 63 15.44 -9.78 -1.66
CA VAL A 63 15.48 -9.92 -3.12
C VAL A 63 15.98 -8.64 -3.79
N PRO A 64 16.53 -8.71 -5.02
CA PRO A 64 16.85 -7.50 -5.77
C PRO A 64 15.60 -6.67 -6.08
N VAL A 65 15.64 -5.36 -5.79
CA VAL A 65 14.50 -4.46 -6.02
C VAL A 65 13.99 -4.47 -7.46
N GLU A 66 14.88 -4.62 -8.44
CA GLU A 66 14.51 -4.64 -9.85
C GLU A 66 13.67 -5.87 -10.26
N GLU A 67 13.68 -6.94 -9.46
CA GLU A 67 12.84 -8.12 -9.70
C GLU A 67 11.37 -7.86 -9.34
N ILE A 68 11.10 -7.00 -8.35
CA ILE A 68 9.74 -6.74 -7.85
C ILE A 68 9.22 -5.35 -8.20
N ARG A 69 10.10 -4.43 -8.60
CA ARG A 69 9.77 -3.00 -8.76
C ARG A 69 8.54 -2.77 -9.62
N ARG A 70 8.49 -3.38 -10.82
CA ARG A 70 7.37 -3.16 -11.73
C ARG A 70 6.06 -3.67 -11.13
N ASP A 71 6.06 -4.89 -10.63
CA ASP A 71 4.84 -5.53 -10.12
C ASP A 71 4.31 -4.81 -8.86
N VAL A 72 5.20 -4.31 -8.00
CA VAL A 72 4.84 -3.47 -6.84
C VAL A 72 4.25 -2.13 -7.29
N LEU A 73 4.88 -1.46 -8.26
CA LEU A 73 4.38 -0.17 -8.77
C LEU A 73 3.02 -0.31 -9.45
N ASP A 74 2.83 -1.33 -10.28
CA ASP A 74 1.55 -1.62 -10.93
C ASP A 74 0.45 -1.87 -9.87
N HIS A 75 0.78 -2.59 -8.78
CA HIS A 75 -0.17 -2.81 -7.69
C HIS A 75 -0.50 -1.52 -6.92
N LEU A 76 0.48 -0.64 -6.68
CA LEU A 76 0.26 0.66 -6.05
C LEU A 76 -0.64 1.55 -6.92
N ASP A 77 -0.43 1.56 -8.23
CA ASP A 77 -1.29 2.29 -9.17
C ASP A 77 -2.72 1.75 -9.16
N GLU A 78 -2.90 0.43 -9.06
CA GLU A 78 -4.22 -0.16 -8.87
C GLU A 78 -4.88 0.30 -7.57
N LEU A 79 -4.15 0.30 -6.45
CA LEU A 79 -4.66 0.75 -5.15
C LEU A 79 -5.07 2.23 -5.18
N VAL A 80 -4.28 3.07 -5.86
CA VAL A 80 -4.61 4.48 -6.07
C VAL A 80 -5.86 4.63 -6.96
N SER A 81 -5.95 3.88 -8.05
CA SER A 81 -7.11 3.94 -8.95
C SER A 81 -8.43 3.52 -8.27
N LYS A 82 -8.34 2.60 -7.29
CA LYS A 82 -9.46 2.16 -6.45
C LYS A 82 -9.76 3.13 -5.30
N GLY A 83 -8.94 4.17 -5.11
CA GLY A 83 -9.07 5.13 -4.02
C GLY A 83 -8.73 4.54 -2.65
N LEU A 84 -7.91 3.49 -2.60
CA LEU A 84 -7.48 2.79 -1.38
C LEU A 84 -6.16 3.32 -0.83
N LEU A 85 -5.39 4.00 -1.67
CA LEU A 85 -4.25 4.84 -1.34
C LEU A 85 -4.38 6.14 -2.12
N GLU A 86 -3.69 7.18 -1.67
CA GLU A 86 -3.46 8.38 -2.49
C GLU A 86 -1.98 8.78 -2.45
N PRO A 87 -1.42 9.27 -3.57
CA PRO A 87 -0.06 9.75 -3.58
C PRO A 87 0.12 10.92 -2.60
N HIS A 88 1.08 10.77 -1.70
CA HIS A 88 1.51 11.85 -0.84
C HIS A 88 2.63 12.59 -1.56
N ARG A 89 2.27 13.67 -2.28
CA ARG A 89 3.26 14.62 -2.76
C ARG A 89 3.62 15.54 -1.60
N ASP A 90 4.87 15.45 -1.16
CA ASP A 90 5.47 16.52 -0.37
C ASP A 90 5.40 17.80 -1.22
N THR A 91 4.39 18.60 -0.94
CA THR A 91 4.33 19.98 -1.39
C THR A 91 5.25 20.73 -0.46
N GLY A 92 6.54 20.71 -0.79
CA GLY A 92 7.55 21.51 -0.09
C GLY A 92 7.01 22.93 0.08
N LYS A 93 6.65 23.28 1.32
CA LYS A 93 6.29 24.65 1.67
C LYS A 93 7.59 25.45 1.73
N HIS A 94 7.60 26.52 0.93
CA HIS A 94 8.59 27.59 0.88
C HIS A 94 8.92 28.19 2.24
#